data_AF-A0A0G1QZE6-F1
#
_entry.id   AF-A0A0G1QZE6-F1
#
_cell.length_a   1.000
_cell.length_b   1.000
_cell.length_c   1.000
_cell.angle_alpha   90.00
_cell.angle_beta   90.00
_cell.angle_gamma   90.00
#
_symmetry.space_group_name_H-M   'P 1'
#
loop_
_entity.id
_entity.type
_entity.pdbx_description
1 polymer ?
#
loop_
_entity_poly.entity_id
_entity_poly.type
_entity_poly.pdbx_seq_one_letter_code
_entity_poly.pdbx_strand_id
1 'polypeptide(L)'
;MASLRISVVIFGMLGYAFFAAADFTQSAWEFRARILPGSSMKQDYAVLDLPSEVFSYSKPDISDLRIVDADGEVPYVAAVERETSGVTYVSARMFDQSFVKGESTIFLVDLGSEGVFHNSFAIDTSSENFRRLVEVQGSNDKTNWRTLTPRGQIYDYTVRDIKPVTVRDTTVAYPDSTVRFLRVIIADQGEGPLAVTGIRVWRHISTAAREISYTPKLEVAENAELKSTEAVLDLGIRGIPHRRGRIATQSQNFNRLVSVYDSDDKANWRLLKNSYFFAVVAARFTGSNLDFVYPESNKRYIKLVIVNGDDRPIAVESAMLYGTVRRILFKFIPGNEYYLYLGNLKAHRPQYDIEKISQYVDTSTLDQVGAGPVVKNPGYVAPKPEKVPLAERSPYVLPVVLGAVIVLLAFLLLRLFLKMRTGSIPPAQS
;
A
#
# COMPACT_ATOMS: atom_id res chain seq x y z
N MET A 1 -52.46 23.34 59.89
CA MET A 1 -51.08 23.83 59.68
C MET A 1 -50.12 22.72 60.08
N ALA A 2 -49.49 22.07 59.10
CA ALA A 2 -48.38 21.15 59.35
C ALA A 2 -47.43 21.29 58.16
N SER A 3 -46.21 21.71 58.48
CA SER A 3 -45.17 22.16 57.56
C SER A 3 -44.35 21.00 57.01
N LEU A 4 -44.02 21.15 55.74
CA LEU A 4 -43.16 20.32 54.90
C LEU A 4 -41.72 20.30 55.44
N ARG A 5 -41.09 19.12 55.55
CA ARG A 5 -39.63 18.97 55.69
C ARG A 5 -39.12 18.10 54.56
N ILE A 6 -38.50 18.74 53.57
CA ILE A 6 -37.74 18.07 52.51
C ILE A 6 -36.28 18.04 52.96
N SER A 7 -35.76 16.85 53.23
CA SER A 7 -34.33 16.63 53.48
C SER A 7 -33.61 16.51 52.14
N VAL A 8 -32.78 17.51 51.81
CA VAL A 8 -31.87 17.46 50.66
C VAL A 8 -30.60 16.74 51.09
N VAL A 9 -30.33 15.58 50.49
CA VAL A 9 -29.06 14.86 50.62
C VAL A 9 -28.11 15.39 49.56
N ILE A 10 -27.08 16.12 49.98
CA ILE A 10 -26.01 16.62 49.09
C ILE A 10 -25.00 15.49 48.90
N PHE A 11 -24.95 14.92 47.70
CA PHE A 11 -23.93 13.94 47.31
C PHE A 11 -22.69 14.71 46.85
N GLY A 12 -21.65 14.73 47.68
CA GLY A 12 -20.36 15.33 47.34
C GLY A 12 -19.66 14.53 46.24
N MET A 13 -19.60 15.09 45.03
CA MET A 13 -18.73 14.60 43.96
C MET A 13 -17.28 14.91 44.34
N LEU A 14 -16.57 13.91 44.89
CA LEU A 14 -15.11 13.95 44.96
C LEU A 14 -14.59 13.92 43.51
N GLY A 15 -14.09 15.06 43.04
CA GLY A 15 -13.39 15.15 41.77
C GLY A 15 -12.11 14.32 41.83
N TYR A 16 -12.14 13.13 41.23
CA TYR A 16 -10.92 12.43 40.85
C TYR A 16 -10.28 13.24 39.72
N ALA A 17 -9.18 13.93 40.04
CA ALA A 17 -8.27 14.44 39.02
C ALA A 17 -7.72 13.22 38.25
N PHE A 18 -8.25 12.97 37.06
CA PHE A 18 -7.61 12.12 36.09
C PHE A 18 -6.32 12.82 35.66
N PHE A 19 -5.20 12.43 36.27
CA PHE A 19 -3.92 12.61 35.61
C PHE A 19 -3.98 11.80 34.32
N ALA A 20 -3.96 12.50 33.19
CA ALA A 20 -3.80 11.89 31.88
C ALA A 20 -2.39 11.29 31.81
N ALA A 21 -2.21 10.11 32.38
CA ALA A 21 -1.05 9.28 32.10
C ALA A 21 -1.16 8.80 30.65
N ALA A 22 -0.05 8.88 29.91
CA ALA A 22 0.04 8.31 28.57
C ALA A 22 -0.44 6.85 28.58
N ASP A 23 -1.11 6.42 27.50
CA ASP A 23 -1.59 5.04 27.28
C ASP A 23 -0.41 4.10 26.96
N PHE A 24 0.57 4.06 27.85
CA PHE A 24 1.73 3.20 27.78
C PHE A 24 1.89 2.42 29.07
N THR A 25 1.73 1.12 28.95
CA THR A 25 2.04 0.16 30.01
C THR A 25 3.14 -0.75 29.49
N GLN A 26 4.39 -0.51 29.91
CA GLN A 26 5.57 -1.23 29.40
C GLN A 26 5.39 -2.75 29.31
N SER A 27 4.67 -3.36 30.25
CA SER A 27 4.44 -4.81 30.28
C SER A 27 3.57 -5.35 29.15
N ALA A 28 2.83 -4.52 28.43
CA ALA A 28 1.99 -4.94 27.31
C ALA A 28 2.74 -5.01 25.96
N TRP A 29 3.98 -4.51 25.89
CA TRP A 29 4.82 -4.53 24.67
C TRP A 29 5.87 -5.63 24.76
N GLU A 30 5.87 -6.55 23.80
CA GLU A 30 6.71 -7.74 23.83
C GLU A 30 8.18 -7.46 23.48
N PHE A 31 8.42 -6.48 22.62
CA PHE A 31 9.74 -6.19 22.08
C PHE A 31 10.13 -4.74 22.31
N ARG A 32 11.44 -4.50 22.36
CA ARG A 32 12.03 -3.16 22.38
C ARG A 32 13.35 -3.09 21.62
N ALA A 33 13.70 -1.93 21.10
CA ALA A 33 15.01 -1.62 20.54
C ALA A 33 15.54 -0.32 21.15
N ARG A 34 16.84 -0.26 21.45
CA ARG A 34 17.46 0.99 21.94
C ARG A 34 17.62 1.96 20.77
N ILE A 35 17.27 3.23 20.95
CA ILE A 35 17.56 4.28 19.98
C ILE A 35 18.99 4.76 20.24
N LEU A 36 19.82 4.74 19.19
CA LEU A 36 21.24 5.06 19.24
C LEU A 36 21.44 6.50 18.73
N PRO A 37 21.97 7.41 19.56
CA PRO A 37 22.23 8.78 19.15
C PRO A 37 23.26 8.85 18.02
N GLY A 38 23.08 9.79 17.10
CA GLY A 38 24.10 10.16 16.12
C GLY A 38 25.27 10.94 16.73
N SER A 39 26.25 11.30 15.90
CA SER A 39 27.36 12.15 16.33
C SER A 39 26.92 13.61 16.45
N SER A 40 27.16 14.24 17.60
CA SER A 40 26.88 15.67 17.86
C SER A 40 25.39 16.06 17.78
N MET A 41 24.54 15.33 18.49
CA MET A 41 23.10 15.62 18.58
C MET A 41 22.81 16.97 19.23
N LYS A 42 21.98 17.79 18.59
CA LYS A 42 21.39 18.98 19.21
C LYS A 42 20.12 18.62 19.98
N GLN A 43 19.76 19.45 20.96
CA GLN A 43 18.45 19.38 21.60
C GLN A 43 17.39 20.00 20.67
N ASP A 44 16.85 19.19 19.78
CA ASP A 44 15.81 19.56 18.82
C ASP A 44 15.02 18.29 18.43
N TYR A 45 14.40 18.26 17.26
CA TYR A 45 13.87 17.04 16.67
C TYR A 45 14.98 16.14 16.12
N ALA A 46 14.78 14.82 16.27
CA ALA A 46 15.60 13.81 15.63
C ALA A 46 14.78 12.93 14.69
N VAL A 47 15.47 12.37 13.72
CA VAL A 47 14.92 11.52 12.68
C VAL A 47 15.41 10.08 12.84
N LEU A 48 14.49 9.13 12.98
CA LEU A 48 14.76 7.69 12.96
C LEU A 48 14.17 7.07 11.69
N ASP A 49 15.03 6.60 10.78
CA ASP A 49 14.57 5.72 9.70
C ASP A 49 14.41 4.30 10.24
N LEU A 50 13.22 3.72 10.14
CA LEU A 50 12.92 2.41 10.70
C LEU A 50 13.69 1.30 9.97
N PRO A 51 14.56 0.55 10.66
CA PRO A 51 15.21 -0.62 10.08
C PRO A 51 14.18 -1.70 9.71
N SER A 52 14.47 -2.49 8.67
CA SER A 52 13.54 -3.53 8.17
C SER A 52 13.11 -4.53 9.24
N GLU A 53 14.00 -4.83 10.19
CA GLU A 53 13.73 -5.75 11.30
C GLU A 53 12.53 -5.31 12.15
N VAL A 54 12.32 -4.00 12.35
CA VAL A 54 11.20 -3.45 13.13
C VAL A 54 9.85 -3.91 12.59
N PHE A 55 9.73 -4.08 11.27
CA PHE A 55 8.47 -4.47 10.65
C PHE A 55 8.06 -5.92 10.94
N SER A 56 8.99 -6.79 11.31
CA SER A 56 8.67 -8.17 11.70
C SER A 56 8.04 -8.28 13.08
N TYR A 57 8.25 -7.26 13.92
CA TYR A 57 7.79 -7.20 15.32
C TYR A 57 6.68 -6.18 15.54
N SER A 58 6.19 -5.53 14.47
CA SER A 58 5.12 -4.53 14.53
C SER A 58 3.92 -4.92 13.68
N LYS A 59 2.80 -4.24 13.93
CA LYS A 59 1.62 -4.31 13.06
C LYS A 59 1.94 -3.71 11.69
N PRO A 60 1.27 -4.15 10.61
CA PRO A 60 1.44 -3.60 9.26
C PRO A 60 1.35 -2.06 9.18
N ASP A 61 0.44 -1.49 9.98
CA ASP A 61 0.14 -0.07 10.07
C ASP A 61 0.98 0.67 11.14
N ILE A 62 1.94 -0.04 11.77
CA ILE A 62 2.85 0.42 12.83
C ILE A 62 2.13 1.12 14.01
N SER A 63 0.85 0.79 14.23
CA SER A 63 0.03 1.40 15.29
C SER A 63 0.47 0.99 16.71
N ASP A 64 1.22 -0.10 16.83
CA ASP A 64 1.75 -0.65 18.08
C ASP A 64 3.14 -0.14 18.46
N LEU A 65 3.65 0.84 17.72
CA LEU A 65 4.93 1.47 17.98
C LEU A 65 4.80 2.53 19.10
N ARG A 66 5.76 2.60 20.02
CA ARG A 66 5.89 3.71 20.98
C ARG A 66 7.36 4.10 21.15
N ILE A 67 7.65 5.39 21.29
CA ILE A 67 8.96 5.88 21.73
C ILE A 67 8.84 6.26 23.20
N VAL A 68 9.78 5.82 24.02
CA VAL A 68 9.75 6.02 25.46
C VAL A 68 11.13 6.38 25.96
N ASP A 69 11.22 7.38 26.84
CA ASP A 69 12.41 7.73 27.60
C ASP A 69 12.19 7.54 29.11
N ALA A 70 13.06 8.12 29.94
CA ALA A 70 12.95 8.02 31.40
C ALA A 70 11.71 8.74 31.97
N ASP A 71 11.20 9.76 31.29
CA ASP A 71 10.06 10.57 31.73
C ASP A 71 8.73 10.00 31.21
N GLY A 72 8.78 9.11 30.22
CA GLY A 72 7.64 8.32 29.75
C GLY A 72 7.53 8.29 28.24
N GLU A 73 6.29 8.23 27.74
CA GLU A 73 6.01 8.19 26.30
C GLU A 73 6.38 9.54 25.65
N VAL A 74 7.17 9.45 24.57
CA VAL A 74 7.63 10.61 23.81
C VAL A 74 6.78 10.77 22.55
N PRO A 75 6.07 11.90 22.39
CA PRO A 75 5.30 12.18 21.19
C PRO A 75 6.15 12.11 19.92
N TYR A 76 5.63 11.45 18.90
CA TYR A 76 6.32 11.27 17.64
C TYR A 76 5.34 11.33 16.46
N VAL A 77 5.84 11.59 15.26
CA VAL A 77 5.10 11.39 14.02
C VAL A 77 5.78 10.32 13.19
N ALA A 78 5.02 9.27 12.87
CA ALA A 78 5.44 8.27 11.90
C ALA A 78 5.02 8.73 10.50
N ALA A 79 6.00 9.27 9.77
CA ALA A 79 5.84 9.61 8.37
C ALA A 79 6.30 8.41 7.53
N VAL A 80 5.42 7.89 6.69
CA VAL A 80 5.92 7.35 5.42
C VAL A 80 6.41 8.59 4.68
N GLU A 81 7.64 8.62 4.16
CA GLU A 81 7.98 9.61 3.15
C GLU A 81 7.08 9.32 1.95
N ARG A 82 5.84 9.80 1.99
CA ARG A 82 4.89 9.56 0.93
C ARG A 82 5.39 10.39 -0.23
N GLU A 83 5.40 9.78 -1.41
CA GLU A 83 5.31 10.56 -2.62
C GLU A 83 4.12 11.48 -2.44
N THR A 84 4.38 12.78 -2.26
CA THR A 84 3.33 13.76 -2.45
C THR A 84 3.13 13.81 -3.95
N SER A 85 2.30 12.89 -4.45
CA SER A 85 1.92 12.80 -5.84
C SER A 85 0.68 13.67 -6.04
N GLY A 86 0.91 14.87 -6.57
CA GLY A 86 -0.15 15.75 -7.03
C GLY A 86 -0.29 15.61 -8.55
N VAL A 87 -1.52 15.39 -9.02
CA VAL A 87 -1.83 15.47 -10.45
C VAL A 87 -2.67 16.71 -10.68
N THR A 88 -2.12 17.68 -11.40
CA THR A 88 -2.87 18.83 -11.89
C THR A 88 -3.07 18.65 -13.39
N TYR A 89 -4.30 18.39 -13.82
CA TYR A 89 -4.62 18.28 -15.23
C TYR A 89 -4.51 19.65 -15.92
N VAL A 90 -3.97 19.63 -17.13
CA VAL A 90 -3.84 20.79 -18.00
C VAL A 90 -4.82 20.63 -19.16
N SER A 91 -5.55 21.69 -19.48
CA SER A 91 -6.42 21.70 -20.65
C SER A 91 -5.57 21.44 -21.89
N ALA A 92 -5.96 20.46 -22.70
CA ALA A 92 -5.20 20.03 -23.86
C ALA A 92 -6.14 19.86 -25.05
N ARG A 93 -5.84 20.56 -26.15
CA ARG A 93 -6.54 20.39 -27.43
C ARG A 93 -5.59 19.73 -28.43
N MET A 94 -5.95 18.53 -28.88
CA MET A 94 -5.26 17.82 -29.95
C MET A 94 -5.71 18.32 -31.33
N PHE A 95 -4.77 18.47 -32.26
CA PHE A 95 -5.04 18.86 -33.65
C PHE A 95 -3.90 18.42 -34.58
N ASP A 96 -4.07 18.61 -35.89
CA ASP A 96 -3.10 18.27 -36.94
C ASP A 96 -2.58 16.83 -36.88
N GLN A 97 -3.45 15.88 -36.52
CA GLN A 97 -3.12 14.47 -36.56
C GLN A 97 -2.90 14.03 -38.00
N SER A 98 -1.72 13.47 -38.25
CA SER A 98 -1.24 13.02 -39.54
C SER A 98 -0.37 11.78 -39.35
N PHE A 99 -0.01 11.12 -40.44
CA PHE A 99 0.95 10.01 -40.39
C PHE A 99 1.79 9.98 -41.67
N VAL A 100 3.03 9.52 -41.51
CA VAL A 100 3.90 9.12 -42.61
C VAL A 100 3.92 7.59 -42.60
N LYS A 101 3.35 6.99 -43.63
CA LYS A 101 3.07 5.54 -43.68
C LYS A 101 4.32 4.71 -43.36
N GLY A 102 4.26 3.95 -42.28
CA GLY A 102 5.32 3.03 -41.86
C GLY A 102 6.47 3.72 -41.10
N GLU A 103 6.42 5.03 -40.95
CA GLU A 103 7.41 5.82 -40.23
C GLU A 103 6.84 6.31 -38.89
N SER A 104 5.78 7.14 -38.92
CA SER A 104 5.24 7.73 -37.69
C SER A 104 3.81 8.25 -37.81
N THR A 105 3.12 8.27 -36.66
CA THR A 105 1.92 9.05 -36.42
C THR A 105 2.31 10.32 -35.66
N ILE A 106 1.89 11.50 -36.16
CA ILE A 106 2.28 12.81 -35.61
C ILE A 106 1.02 13.61 -35.31
N PHE A 107 0.97 14.27 -34.16
CA PHE A 107 -0.07 15.26 -33.86
C PHE A 107 0.48 16.38 -32.97
N LEU A 108 -0.25 17.49 -32.97
CA LEU A 108 0.03 18.65 -32.13
C LEU A 108 -0.96 18.74 -30.98
N VAL A 109 -0.50 19.34 -29.88
CA VAL A 109 -1.29 19.60 -28.68
C VAL A 109 -1.13 21.06 -28.31
N ASP A 110 -2.23 21.79 -28.19
CA ASP A 110 -2.27 23.15 -27.64
C ASP A 110 -2.70 23.08 -26.17
N LEU A 111 -1.85 23.55 -25.27
CA LEU A 111 -2.08 23.57 -23.83
C LEU A 111 -2.70 24.90 -23.35
N GLY A 112 -3.09 25.77 -24.28
CA GLY A 112 -3.73 27.05 -24.00
C GLY A 112 -2.72 28.19 -23.86
N SER A 113 -2.33 28.54 -22.63
CA SER A 113 -1.35 29.61 -22.37
C SER A 113 0.02 29.03 -22.02
N GLU A 114 1.08 29.72 -22.45
CA GLU A 114 2.43 29.41 -21.94
C GLU A 114 2.55 29.69 -20.43
N GLY A 115 3.54 29.10 -19.77
CA GLY A 115 3.79 29.31 -18.35
C GLY A 115 3.09 28.32 -17.41
N VAL A 116 2.18 27.48 -17.92
CA VAL A 116 1.56 26.41 -17.13
C VAL A 116 2.49 25.21 -17.08
N PHE A 117 2.87 24.77 -15.88
CA PHE A 117 3.74 23.60 -15.71
C PHE A 117 3.01 22.31 -16.10
N HIS A 118 3.70 21.44 -16.83
CA HIS A 118 3.27 20.08 -17.17
C HIS A 118 4.49 19.20 -17.45
N ASN A 119 4.35 17.88 -17.28
CA ASN A 119 5.49 16.95 -17.42
C ASN A 119 5.09 15.52 -17.78
N SER A 120 3.81 15.29 -18.07
CA SER A 120 3.31 13.96 -18.39
C SER A 120 2.05 14.05 -19.25
N PHE A 121 1.85 13.05 -20.10
CA PHE A 121 0.57 12.83 -20.76
C PHE A 121 0.27 11.35 -20.93
N ALA A 122 -1.00 11.02 -21.17
CA ALA A 122 -1.44 9.71 -21.64
C ALA A 122 -2.17 9.87 -22.98
N ILE A 123 -1.88 8.97 -23.90
CA ILE A 123 -2.57 8.87 -25.19
C ILE A 123 -3.80 8.00 -25.03
N ASP A 124 -4.95 8.50 -25.48
CA ASP A 124 -6.15 7.71 -25.64
C ASP A 124 -6.16 7.13 -27.07
N THR A 125 -6.27 5.81 -27.20
CA THR A 125 -6.27 5.11 -28.50
C THR A 125 -7.13 3.86 -28.46
N SER A 126 -7.78 3.53 -29.56
CA SER A 126 -8.54 2.28 -29.73
C SER A 126 -7.69 1.11 -30.23
N SER A 127 -6.40 1.34 -30.50
CA SER A 127 -5.48 0.26 -30.91
C SER A 127 -5.21 -0.67 -29.73
N GLU A 128 -4.97 -1.94 -30.05
CA GLU A 128 -4.60 -2.98 -29.09
C GLU A 128 -3.31 -3.66 -29.56
N ASN A 129 -2.61 -4.33 -28.64
CA ASN A 129 -1.44 -5.15 -28.96
C ASN A 129 -0.34 -4.39 -29.71
N PHE A 130 -0.05 -3.17 -29.26
CA PHE A 130 0.97 -2.31 -29.86
C PHE A 130 2.14 -2.09 -28.92
N ARG A 131 3.27 -1.70 -29.52
CA ARG A 131 4.42 -1.11 -28.82
C ARG A 131 4.99 -0.01 -29.67
N ARG A 132 5.14 1.18 -29.09
CA ARG A 132 5.63 2.34 -29.84
C ARG A 132 6.65 3.10 -29.01
N LEU A 133 7.65 3.64 -29.72
CA LEU A 133 8.48 4.71 -29.20
C LEU A 133 7.77 6.04 -29.47
N VAL A 134 7.85 6.96 -28.51
CA VAL A 134 7.24 8.28 -28.57
C VAL A 134 8.31 9.33 -28.36
N GLU A 135 8.52 10.18 -29.36
CA GLU A 135 9.27 11.41 -29.19
C GLU A 135 8.30 12.55 -28.86
N VAL A 136 8.71 13.40 -27.92
CA VAL A 136 7.97 14.58 -27.48
C VAL A 136 8.84 15.80 -27.68
N GLN A 137 8.37 16.74 -28.49
CA GLN A 137 8.97 18.05 -28.67
C GLN A 137 8.05 19.14 -28.11
N GLY A 138 8.63 20.22 -27.60
CA GLY A 138 7.93 21.37 -27.05
C GLY A 138 8.25 22.67 -27.80
N SER A 139 7.29 23.58 -27.90
CA SER A 139 7.45 24.89 -28.55
C SER A 139 6.46 25.92 -27.99
N ASN A 140 6.82 27.21 -28.01
CA ASN A 140 5.87 28.31 -27.72
C ASN A 140 5.29 28.95 -28.98
N ASP A 141 5.93 28.77 -30.14
CA ASP A 141 5.64 29.49 -31.38
C ASP A 141 5.33 28.55 -32.57
N LYS A 142 5.31 27.23 -32.34
CA LYS A 142 5.16 26.15 -33.34
C LYS A 142 6.26 26.12 -34.41
N THR A 143 7.31 26.90 -34.24
CA THR A 143 8.41 27.05 -35.20
C THR A 143 9.71 26.53 -34.62
N ASN A 144 10.05 26.96 -33.40
CA ASN A 144 11.22 26.53 -32.66
C ASN A 144 10.84 25.38 -31.73
N TRP A 145 11.29 24.18 -32.06
CA TRP A 145 10.98 22.95 -31.33
C TRP A 145 12.20 22.46 -30.55
N ARG A 146 11.99 22.09 -29.28
CA ARG A 146 13.00 21.46 -28.41
C ARG A 146 12.53 20.08 -27.98
N THR A 147 13.40 19.08 -28.05
CA THR A 147 13.06 17.73 -27.58
C THR A 147 12.93 17.73 -26.05
N LEU A 148 11.77 17.30 -25.55
CA LEU A 148 11.50 17.10 -24.11
C LEU A 148 11.82 15.66 -23.69
N THR A 149 11.40 14.68 -24.51
CA THR A 149 11.74 13.27 -24.34
C THR A 149 11.99 12.64 -25.72
N PRO A 150 13.19 12.09 -25.99
CA PRO A 150 13.51 11.52 -27.29
C PRO A 150 12.99 10.09 -27.49
N ARG A 151 12.74 9.34 -26.40
CA ARG A 151 12.41 7.90 -26.43
C ARG A 151 11.45 7.48 -25.31
N GLY A 152 10.28 8.11 -25.24
CA GLY A 152 9.17 7.62 -24.43
C GLY A 152 8.67 6.27 -24.96
N GLN A 153 7.97 5.51 -24.14
CA GLN A 153 7.43 4.23 -24.56
C GLN A 153 5.97 4.08 -24.13
N ILE A 154 5.14 3.59 -25.05
CA ILE A 154 3.77 3.16 -24.78
C ILE A 154 3.56 1.74 -25.28
N TYR A 155 2.68 1.01 -24.61
CA TYR A 155 2.33 -0.35 -25.00
C TYR A 155 0.94 -0.76 -24.57
N ASP A 156 0.40 -1.74 -25.29
CA ASP A 156 -0.79 -2.48 -24.94
C ASP A 156 -0.49 -3.97 -25.18
N TYR A 157 -0.86 -4.80 -24.22
CA TYR A 157 -0.86 -6.25 -24.37
C TYR A 157 -2.22 -6.78 -23.91
N THR A 158 -3.00 -7.23 -24.88
CA THR A 158 -4.37 -7.70 -24.70
C THR A 158 -4.49 -9.11 -25.27
N VAL A 159 -4.68 -10.08 -24.36
CA VAL A 159 -4.99 -11.48 -24.71
C VAL A 159 -6.49 -11.67 -24.51
N ARG A 160 -7.20 -12.14 -25.54
CA ARG A 160 -8.66 -12.31 -25.54
C ARG A 160 -9.11 -13.77 -25.47
N ASP A 161 -8.19 -14.69 -25.21
CA ASP A 161 -8.49 -16.13 -25.09
C ASP A 161 -9.22 -16.45 -23.77
N ILE A 162 -9.09 -17.69 -23.28
CA ILE A 162 -9.86 -18.30 -22.18
C ILE A 162 -9.90 -17.45 -20.90
N LYS A 163 -8.86 -16.65 -20.63
CA LYS A 163 -8.86 -15.63 -19.56
C LYS A 163 -8.44 -14.29 -20.15
N PRO A 164 -9.37 -13.36 -20.41
CA PRO A 164 -9.03 -12.08 -20.99
C PRO A 164 -8.20 -11.28 -19.99
N VAL A 165 -7.01 -10.86 -20.41
CA VAL A 165 -6.10 -10.04 -19.62
C VAL A 165 -5.59 -8.91 -20.49
N THR A 166 -5.69 -7.68 -19.98
CA THR A 166 -5.16 -6.48 -20.60
C THR A 166 -4.19 -5.82 -19.64
N VAL A 167 -2.96 -5.58 -20.11
CA VAL A 167 -1.95 -4.75 -19.45
C VAL A 167 -1.57 -3.64 -20.41
N ARG A 168 -1.68 -2.39 -19.97
CA ARG A 168 -1.53 -1.23 -20.84
C ARG A 168 -0.89 -0.08 -20.10
N ASP A 169 0.01 0.61 -20.77
CA ASP A 169 0.52 1.90 -20.35
C ASP A 169 0.66 2.82 -21.57
N THR A 170 -0.09 3.91 -21.59
CA THR A 170 -0.03 4.93 -22.63
C THR A 170 0.58 6.23 -22.13
N THR A 171 1.20 6.20 -20.96
CA THR A 171 1.78 7.37 -20.30
C THR A 171 3.18 7.65 -20.82
N VAL A 172 3.47 8.90 -21.13
CA VAL A 172 4.81 9.37 -21.45
C VAL A 172 5.17 10.52 -20.53
N ALA A 173 6.27 10.37 -19.79
CA ALA A 173 6.83 11.40 -18.92
C ALA A 173 8.00 12.14 -19.60
N TYR A 174 8.19 13.39 -19.19
CA TYR A 174 9.26 14.28 -19.65
C TYR A 174 9.60 15.29 -18.54
N PRO A 175 10.71 16.05 -18.62
CA PRO A 175 11.03 17.07 -17.60
C PRO A 175 9.93 18.13 -17.46
N ASP A 176 9.84 18.77 -16.29
CA ASP A 176 8.96 19.92 -16.07
C ASP A 176 9.14 20.96 -17.18
N SER A 177 8.04 21.29 -17.85
CA SER A 177 8.02 22.23 -18.96
C SER A 177 6.84 23.19 -18.83
N THR A 178 6.98 24.36 -19.43
CA THR A 178 5.97 25.42 -19.47
C THR A 178 5.60 25.81 -20.91
N VAL A 179 5.97 24.96 -21.87
CA VAL A 179 5.71 25.22 -23.28
C VAL A 179 4.23 25.17 -23.58
N ARG A 180 3.78 26.01 -24.53
CA ARG A 180 2.36 25.96 -24.94
C ARG A 180 2.03 24.77 -25.82
N PHE A 181 2.91 24.43 -26.76
CA PHE A 181 2.65 23.41 -27.77
C PHE A 181 3.52 22.19 -27.56
N LEU A 182 2.90 21.01 -27.68
CA LEU A 182 3.61 19.74 -27.81
C LEU A 182 3.44 19.20 -29.22
N ARG A 183 4.52 18.62 -29.76
CA ARG A 183 4.49 17.77 -30.94
C ARG A 183 4.83 16.37 -30.47
N VAL A 184 3.87 15.46 -30.66
CA VAL A 184 4.00 14.06 -30.29
C VAL A 184 4.22 13.27 -31.57
N ILE A 185 5.33 12.53 -31.62
CA ILE A 185 5.74 11.71 -32.76
C ILE A 185 5.80 10.27 -32.27
N ILE A 186 4.84 9.46 -32.70
CA ILE A 186 4.75 8.04 -32.37
C ILE A 186 5.37 7.27 -33.53
N ALA A 187 6.49 6.59 -33.30
CA ALA A 187 7.16 5.81 -34.34
C ALA A 187 6.36 4.54 -34.65
N ASP A 188 5.89 4.40 -35.89
CA ASP A 188 5.11 3.25 -36.34
C ASP A 188 5.97 1.98 -36.43
N GLN A 189 7.27 2.14 -36.68
CA GLN A 189 8.25 1.04 -36.74
C GLN A 189 7.83 -0.09 -37.70
N GLY A 190 7.20 0.29 -38.82
CA GLY A 190 6.72 -0.64 -39.84
C GLY A 190 5.45 -1.42 -39.48
N GLU A 191 4.79 -1.08 -38.37
CA GLU A 191 3.37 -1.39 -38.15
C GLU A 191 2.46 -0.30 -38.75
N GLY A 192 1.15 -0.49 -38.68
CA GLY A 192 0.19 0.55 -39.08
C GLY A 192 0.16 1.74 -38.10
N PRO A 193 -0.38 2.89 -38.55
CA PRO A 193 -0.49 4.08 -37.70
C PRO A 193 -1.37 3.79 -36.49
N LEU A 194 -0.99 4.36 -35.35
CA LEU A 194 -1.75 4.19 -34.10
C LEU A 194 -3.05 5.01 -34.17
N ALA A 195 -4.20 4.38 -33.91
CA ALA A 195 -5.51 5.04 -33.91
C ALA A 195 -5.68 5.94 -32.67
N VAL A 196 -5.01 7.10 -32.65
CA VAL A 196 -5.09 8.08 -31.56
C VAL A 196 -6.44 8.79 -31.61
N THR A 197 -7.13 8.85 -30.47
CA THR A 197 -8.45 9.49 -30.32
C THR A 197 -8.41 10.70 -29.41
N GLY A 198 -7.38 10.82 -28.56
CA GLY A 198 -7.25 11.91 -27.62
C GLY A 198 -5.95 11.87 -26.83
N ILE A 199 -5.79 12.88 -25.98
CA ILE A 199 -4.65 13.01 -25.08
C ILE A 199 -5.08 13.70 -23.80
N ARG A 200 -4.55 13.25 -22.67
CA ARG A 200 -4.69 13.91 -21.38
C ARG A 200 -3.32 14.33 -20.91
N VAL A 201 -3.15 15.60 -20.59
CA VAL A 201 -1.87 16.19 -20.16
C VAL A 201 -2.01 16.63 -18.71
N TRP A 202 -0.98 16.40 -17.91
CA TRP A 202 -0.96 16.83 -16.52
C TRP A 202 0.44 17.21 -16.07
N ARG A 203 0.47 17.93 -14.94
CA ARG A 203 1.65 18.04 -14.11
C ARG A 203 1.58 16.97 -13.03
N HIS A 204 2.54 16.08 -13.05
CA HIS A 204 2.82 15.14 -11.98
C HIS A 204 3.87 15.77 -11.05
N ILE A 205 3.43 16.35 -9.94
CA ILE A 205 4.36 16.79 -8.90
C ILE A 205 4.62 15.56 -8.05
N SER A 206 5.87 15.10 -8.03
CA SER A 206 6.31 14.05 -7.10
C SER A 206 7.54 14.55 -6.37
N THR A 207 7.43 14.68 -5.05
CA THR A 207 8.60 14.58 -4.20
C THR A 207 8.97 13.11 -4.14
N ALA A 208 10.08 12.71 -4.75
CA ALA A 208 10.52 11.32 -4.72
C ALA A 208 10.65 10.89 -3.26
N ALA A 209 9.78 9.96 -2.84
CA ALA A 209 9.97 9.27 -1.59
C ALA A 209 11.35 8.62 -1.60
N ARG A 210 12.12 8.72 -0.52
CA ARG A 210 13.38 7.99 -0.45
C ARG A 210 13.07 6.50 -0.52
N GLU A 211 13.49 5.88 -1.61
CA GLU A 211 13.33 4.45 -1.81
C GLU A 211 14.42 3.68 -1.08
N ILE A 212 14.05 2.49 -0.63
CA ILE A 212 14.96 1.48 -0.11
C ILE A 212 14.83 0.23 -0.97
N SER A 213 15.95 -0.37 -1.33
CA SER A 213 16.00 -1.60 -2.11
C SER A 213 16.25 -2.82 -1.22
N TYR A 214 15.69 -3.94 -1.64
CA TYR A 214 15.85 -5.24 -1.02
C TYR A 214 16.29 -6.25 -2.09
N THR A 215 17.25 -7.10 -1.73
CA THR A 215 17.75 -8.17 -2.59
C THR A 215 17.22 -9.50 -2.06
N PRO A 216 16.00 -9.92 -2.47
CA PRO A 216 15.43 -11.18 -2.00
C PRO A 216 16.23 -12.37 -2.54
N LYS A 217 16.20 -13.49 -1.80
CA LYS A 217 16.68 -14.76 -2.33
C LYS A 217 15.72 -15.22 -3.44
N LEU A 218 16.28 -15.58 -4.59
CA LEU A 218 15.54 -16.02 -5.76
C LEU A 218 15.51 -17.56 -5.83
N GLU A 219 14.33 -18.13 -6.03
CA GLU A 219 14.10 -19.53 -6.36
C GLU A 219 13.27 -19.59 -7.66
N VAL A 220 13.79 -20.25 -8.70
CA VAL A 220 13.12 -20.35 -10.00
C VAL A 220 12.77 -21.81 -10.28
N ALA A 221 11.52 -22.06 -10.67
CA ALA A 221 11.04 -23.38 -11.07
C ALA A 221 10.21 -23.25 -12.35
N GLU A 222 10.31 -24.24 -13.23
CA GLU A 222 9.45 -24.35 -14.40
C GLU A 222 8.23 -25.23 -14.07
N ASN A 223 7.07 -24.80 -14.54
CA ASN A 223 5.84 -25.58 -14.53
C ASN A 223 5.50 -25.95 -15.98
N ALA A 224 5.86 -27.17 -16.38
CA ALA A 224 5.67 -27.66 -17.74
C ALA A 224 4.19 -27.83 -18.11
N GLU A 225 3.33 -28.20 -17.15
CA GLU A 225 1.89 -28.38 -17.36
C GLU A 225 1.20 -27.05 -17.67
N LEU A 226 1.57 -26.00 -16.92
CA LEU A 226 1.04 -24.65 -17.10
C LEU A 226 1.83 -23.80 -18.10
N LYS A 227 2.89 -24.36 -18.70
CA LYS A 227 3.79 -23.66 -19.62
C LYS A 227 4.25 -22.30 -19.07
N SER A 228 4.72 -22.31 -17.83
CA SER A 228 5.08 -21.08 -17.11
C SER A 228 6.33 -21.26 -16.26
N THR A 229 7.03 -20.16 -15.99
CA THR A 229 8.11 -20.09 -15.02
C THR A 229 7.62 -19.42 -13.75
N GLU A 230 7.83 -20.05 -12.60
CA GLU A 230 7.59 -19.47 -11.28
C GLU A 230 8.91 -18.98 -10.69
N ALA A 231 9.02 -17.67 -10.46
CA ALA A 231 10.14 -17.07 -9.73
C ALA A 231 9.66 -16.58 -8.36
N VAL A 232 10.10 -17.24 -7.30
CA VAL A 232 9.77 -16.91 -5.91
C VAL A 232 10.90 -16.11 -5.29
N LEU A 233 10.56 -14.95 -4.77
CA LEU A 233 11.43 -13.98 -4.11
C LEU A 233 11.17 -14.05 -2.60
N ASP A 234 12.18 -14.42 -1.81
CA ASP A 234 12.12 -14.46 -0.35
C ASP A 234 12.87 -13.27 0.26
N LEU A 235 12.14 -12.36 0.93
CA LEU A 235 12.72 -11.24 1.67
C LEU A 235 13.43 -11.65 2.97
N GLY A 236 13.34 -12.92 3.37
CA GLY A 236 13.90 -13.48 4.60
C GLY A 236 13.04 -13.21 5.83
N ILE A 237 12.36 -12.06 5.86
CA ILE A 237 11.48 -11.64 6.95
C ILE A 237 10.14 -11.11 6.42
N ARG A 238 9.09 -11.19 7.25
CA ARG A 238 7.76 -10.64 6.95
C ARG A 238 7.64 -9.20 7.46
N GLY A 239 6.64 -8.48 6.98
CA GLY A 239 6.26 -7.16 7.45
C GLY A 239 6.93 -6.01 6.70
N ILE A 240 8.04 -6.25 5.99
CA ILE A 240 8.73 -5.22 5.21
C ILE A 240 7.78 -4.67 4.14
N PRO A 241 7.51 -3.35 4.09
CA PRO A 241 6.72 -2.76 3.02
C PRO A 241 7.49 -2.69 1.69
N HIS A 242 6.88 -3.18 0.61
CA HIS A 242 7.41 -3.11 -0.75
C HIS A 242 6.26 -2.97 -1.76
N ARG A 243 6.52 -2.30 -2.88
CA ARG A 243 5.47 -1.93 -3.86
C ARG A 243 5.88 -2.10 -5.33
N ARG A 244 7.15 -2.34 -5.61
CA ARG A 244 7.64 -2.62 -6.95
C ARG A 244 8.88 -3.49 -6.93
N GLY A 245 9.26 -4.01 -8.08
CA GLY A 245 10.50 -4.73 -8.26
C GLY A 245 10.98 -4.67 -9.70
N ARG A 246 12.18 -5.19 -9.91
CA ARG A 246 12.82 -5.36 -11.21
C ARG A 246 13.52 -6.71 -11.25
N ILE A 247 13.41 -7.42 -12.37
CA ILE A 247 14.23 -8.62 -12.62
C ILE A 247 15.46 -8.28 -13.48
N ALA A 248 16.53 -9.06 -13.33
CA ALA A 248 17.65 -9.10 -14.26
C ALA A 248 17.60 -10.39 -15.09
N THR A 249 17.83 -10.27 -16.39
CA THR A 249 17.88 -11.39 -17.33
C THR A 249 18.73 -11.03 -18.54
N GLN A 250 19.47 -12.01 -19.07
CA GLN A 250 20.12 -11.92 -20.38
C GLN A 250 19.23 -12.37 -21.55
N SER A 251 18.04 -12.91 -21.27
CA SER A 251 17.09 -13.29 -22.33
C SER A 251 16.68 -12.06 -23.14
N GLN A 252 16.57 -12.22 -24.45
CA GLN A 252 16.17 -11.16 -25.38
C GLN A 252 15.09 -11.70 -26.32
N ASN A 253 14.41 -10.78 -27.01
CA ASN A 253 13.35 -11.04 -27.97
C ASN A 253 12.19 -11.85 -27.39
N PHE A 254 11.73 -11.45 -26.20
CA PHE A 254 10.58 -12.07 -25.55
C PHE A 254 9.51 -11.06 -25.17
N ASN A 255 8.32 -11.62 -24.96
CA ASN A 255 7.10 -10.90 -24.66
C ASN A 255 6.23 -11.77 -23.74
N ARG A 256 6.15 -11.47 -22.43
CA ARG A 256 5.55 -12.39 -21.44
C ARG A 256 4.60 -11.69 -20.49
N LEU A 257 3.40 -12.25 -20.36
CA LEU A 257 2.49 -11.91 -19.26
C LEU A 257 3.08 -12.41 -17.95
N VAL A 258 2.97 -11.58 -16.91
CA VAL A 258 3.49 -11.89 -15.59
C VAL A 258 2.39 -11.65 -14.56
N SER A 259 2.05 -12.66 -13.77
CA SER A 259 1.17 -12.48 -12.61
C SER A 259 2.01 -12.38 -11.35
N VAL A 260 1.81 -11.31 -10.57
CA VAL A 260 2.52 -11.04 -9.32
C VAL A 260 1.65 -11.45 -8.16
N TYR A 261 2.13 -12.33 -7.31
CA TYR A 261 1.47 -12.82 -6.10
C TYR A 261 2.27 -12.51 -4.85
N ASP A 262 1.60 -12.47 -3.71
CA ASP A 262 2.23 -12.40 -2.39
C ASP A 262 1.78 -13.53 -1.45
N SER A 263 2.64 -13.87 -0.48
CA SER A 263 2.37 -14.89 0.54
C SER A 263 3.30 -14.76 1.76
N ASP A 264 2.85 -15.22 2.93
CA ASP A 264 3.70 -15.38 4.11
C ASP A 264 4.21 -16.83 4.31
N ASP A 265 3.62 -17.81 3.63
CA ASP A 265 3.81 -19.24 3.92
C ASP A 265 4.13 -20.11 2.68
N LYS A 266 4.24 -19.49 1.49
CA LYS A 266 4.40 -20.16 0.19
C LYS A 266 3.25 -21.11 -0.21
N ALA A 267 2.15 -21.16 0.56
CA ALA A 267 0.99 -22.01 0.29
C ALA A 267 -0.22 -21.17 -0.13
N ASN A 268 -0.52 -20.13 0.64
CA ASN A 268 -1.64 -19.22 0.41
C ASN A 268 -1.15 -18.02 -0.39
N TRP A 269 -1.31 -18.09 -1.71
CA TRP A 269 -0.92 -17.04 -2.65
C TRP A 269 -2.09 -16.12 -2.98
N ARG A 270 -1.90 -14.81 -2.82
CA ARG A 270 -2.87 -13.80 -3.24
C ARG A 270 -2.34 -13.04 -4.46
N LEU A 271 -3.15 -12.95 -5.51
CA LEU A 271 -2.81 -12.16 -6.69
C LEU A 271 -2.81 -10.67 -6.34
N LEU A 272 -1.69 -9.99 -6.58
CA LEU A 272 -1.55 -8.55 -6.41
C LEU A 272 -1.89 -7.79 -7.69
N LYS A 273 -1.28 -8.19 -8.81
CA LYS A 273 -1.43 -7.53 -10.10
C LYS A 273 -0.94 -8.40 -11.25
N ASN A 274 -1.54 -8.22 -12.43
CA ASN A 274 -0.91 -8.65 -13.69
C ASN A 274 -0.01 -7.53 -14.22
N SER A 275 1.16 -7.93 -14.69
CA SER A 275 2.21 -7.09 -15.27
C SER A 275 2.72 -7.74 -16.54
N TYR A 276 3.74 -7.13 -17.14
CA TYR A 276 4.27 -7.59 -18.40
C TYR A 276 5.78 -7.37 -18.47
N PHE A 277 6.51 -8.38 -18.94
CA PHE A 277 7.93 -8.25 -19.23
C PHE A 277 8.18 -8.37 -20.73
N PHE A 278 9.03 -7.48 -21.24
CA PHE A 278 9.59 -7.63 -22.57
C PHE A 278 11.02 -7.15 -22.61
N ALA A 279 11.80 -7.77 -23.48
CA ALA A 279 13.06 -7.28 -23.95
C ALA A 279 13.13 -7.61 -25.44
N VAL A 280 13.22 -6.59 -26.29
CA VAL A 280 13.23 -6.78 -27.75
C VAL A 280 14.41 -6.00 -28.32
N VAL A 281 15.16 -6.69 -29.17
CA VAL A 281 16.30 -6.19 -29.92
C VAL A 281 16.07 -6.60 -31.37
N ALA A 282 15.41 -5.74 -32.12
CA ALA A 282 15.07 -5.93 -33.52
C ALA A 282 15.39 -4.66 -34.32
N ALA A 283 15.57 -4.80 -35.65
CA ALA A 283 15.89 -3.66 -36.52
C ALA A 283 14.87 -2.51 -36.42
N ARG A 284 13.61 -2.84 -36.13
CA ARG A 284 12.49 -1.88 -36.03
C ARG A 284 12.27 -1.35 -34.60
N PHE A 285 12.66 -2.09 -33.56
CA PHE A 285 12.46 -1.71 -32.17
C PHE A 285 13.55 -2.30 -31.28
N THR A 286 14.13 -1.43 -30.43
CA THR A 286 15.00 -1.85 -29.32
C THR A 286 14.49 -1.21 -28.03
N GLY A 287 14.17 -2.04 -27.04
CA GLY A 287 13.70 -1.60 -25.73
C GLY A 287 13.34 -2.75 -24.81
N SER A 288 13.19 -2.45 -23.51
CA SER A 288 12.82 -3.44 -22.50
C SER A 288 12.01 -2.83 -21.36
N ASN A 289 11.15 -3.62 -20.75
CA ASN A 289 10.54 -3.37 -19.45
C ASN A 289 10.63 -4.66 -18.64
N LEU A 290 11.37 -4.60 -17.55
CA LEU A 290 11.58 -5.69 -16.59
C LEU A 290 11.11 -5.29 -15.18
N ASP A 291 10.45 -4.13 -15.09
CA ASP A 291 9.87 -3.61 -13.86
C ASP A 291 8.45 -4.16 -13.68
N PHE A 292 8.06 -4.35 -12.43
CA PHE A 292 6.71 -4.71 -12.05
C PHE A 292 6.31 -3.91 -10.82
N VAL A 293 5.15 -3.28 -10.90
CA VAL A 293 4.59 -2.43 -9.83
C VAL A 293 3.28 -3.03 -9.37
N TYR A 294 3.03 -3.03 -8.07
CA TYR A 294 1.86 -3.65 -7.45
C TYR A 294 1.42 -2.84 -6.21
N PRO A 295 0.17 -3.02 -5.72
CA PRO A 295 -0.25 -2.40 -4.46
C PRO A 295 0.71 -2.78 -3.33
N GLU A 296 1.08 -1.85 -2.44
CA GLU A 296 2.03 -2.13 -1.35
C GLU A 296 1.65 -3.41 -0.61
N SER A 297 2.62 -4.31 -0.50
CA SER A 297 2.52 -5.54 0.27
C SER A 297 3.58 -5.52 1.37
N ASN A 298 3.32 -6.31 2.41
CA ASN A 298 4.21 -6.52 3.53
C ASN A 298 4.44 -8.01 3.80
N LYS A 299 4.20 -8.85 2.79
CA LYS A 299 4.34 -10.29 2.88
C LYS A 299 5.77 -10.71 2.60
N ARG A 300 6.19 -11.82 3.21
CA ARG A 300 7.58 -12.29 3.08
C ARG A 300 7.95 -12.70 1.65
N TYR A 301 7.02 -13.31 0.93
CA TYR A 301 7.25 -13.88 -0.39
C TYR A 301 6.53 -13.11 -1.48
N ILE A 302 7.24 -12.83 -2.57
CA ILE A 302 6.65 -12.43 -3.86
C ILE A 302 6.85 -13.57 -4.85
N LYS A 303 5.82 -13.92 -5.60
CA LYS A 303 5.93 -14.88 -6.70
C LYS A 303 5.55 -14.24 -8.02
N LEU A 304 6.43 -14.38 -9.00
CA LEU A 304 6.19 -14.02 -10.39
C LEU A 304 5.87 -15.30 -11.15
N VAL A 305 4.67 -15.38 -11.72
CA VAL A 305 4.30 -16.43 -12.67
C VAL A 305 4.41 -15.86 -14.07
N ILE A 306 5.47 -16.24 -14.79
CA ILE A 306 5.79 -15.78 -16.14
C ILE A 306 5.24 -16.80 -17.12
N VAL A 307 4.25 -16.41 -17.94
CA VAL A 307 3.60 -17.31 -18.90
C VAL A 307 4.49 -17.46 -20.13
N ASN A 308 5.07 -18.64 -20.33
CA ASN A 308 5.99 -18.93 -21.44
C ASN A 308 5.26 -19.28 -22.73
N GLY A 309 4.13 -20.00 -22.63
CA GLY A 309 3.50 -20.60 -23.81
C GLY A 309 4.39 -21.68 -24.43
N ASP A 310 4.47 -21.73 -25.75
CA ASP A 310 5.34 -22.69 -26.46
C ASP A 310 6.81 -22.24 -26.59
N ASP A 311 7.12 -21.04 -26.09
CA ASP A 311 8.49 -20.54 -26.08
C ASP A 311 9.31 -21.11 -24.91
N ARG A 312 10.64 -21.02 -25.04
CA ARG A 312 11.56 -21.35 -23.95
C ARG A 312 11.38 -20.40 -22.75
N PRO A 313 11.55 -20.90 -21.51
CA PRO A 313 11.62 -20.08 -20.30
C PRO A 313 12.65 -18.94 -20.41
N ILE A 314 12.34 -17.77 -19.82
CA ILE A 314 13.33 -16.70 -19.65
C ILE A 314 14.24 -16.98 -18.45
N ALA A 315 15.52 -16.62 -18.57
CA ALA A 315 16.51 -16.83 -17.52
C ALA A 315 16.46 -15.69 -16.49
N VAL A 316 15.70 -15.85 -15.42
CA VAL A 316 15.65 -14.88 -14.31
C VAL A 316 16.89 -15.07 -13.43
N GLU A 317 17.81 -14.11 -13.46
CA GLU A 317 19.12 -14.22 -12.79
C GLU A 317 19.09 -13.65 -11.37
N SER A 318 18.39 -12.52 -11.20
CA SER A 318 18.19 -11.88 -9.91
C SER A 318 16.94 -11.00 -9.93
N ALA A 319 16.51 -10.56 -8.76
CA ALA A 319 15.47 -9.55 -8.63
C ALA A 319 15.83 -8.55 -7.53
N MET A 320 15.36 -7.33 -7.68
CA MET A 320 15.34 -6.31 -6.62
C MET A 320 13.90 -5.94 -6.33
N LEU A 321 13.57 -5.80 -5.05
CA LEU A 321 12.30 -5.22 -4.60
C LEU A 321 12.57 -3.83 -4.03
N TYR A 322 11.58 -2.95 -4.14
CA TYR A 322 11.69 -1.57 -3.65
C TYR A 322 10.50 -1.24 -2.78
N GLY A 323 10.80 -0.58 -1.66
CA GLY A 323 9.84 -0.01 -0.74
C GLY A 323 10.13 1.45 -0.48
N THR A 324 9.28 2.07 0.32
CA THR A 324 9.43 3.45 0.76
C THR A 324 9.96 3.47 2.19
N VAL A 325 10.92 4.36 2.46
CA VAL A 325 11.45 4.55 3.81
C VAL A 325 10.34 5.06 4.74
N ARG A 326 10.21 4.40 5.89
CA ARG A 326 9.33 4.83 6.98
C ARG A 326 10.17 5.49 8.05
N ARG A 327 9.87 6.74 8.36
CA ARG A 327 10.61 7.61 9.25
C ARG A 327 9.77 7.98 10.46
N ILE A 328 10.43 8.13 11.60
CA ILE A 328 9.86 8.71 12.80
C ILE A 328 10.58 10.01 13.11
N LEU A 329 9.81 11.05 13.37
CA LEU A 329 10.27 12.34 13.89
C LEU A 329 9.77 12.50 15.31
N PHE A 330 10.65 12.82 16.24
CA PHE A 330 10.32 13.01 17.66
C PHE A 330 11.28 14.00 18.30
N LYS A 331 10.89 14.60 19.43
CA LYS A 331 11.81 15.46 20.18
C LYS A 331 12.90 14.63 20.84
N PHE A 332 14.14 15.07 20.68
CA PHE A 332 15.32 14.40 21.20
C PHE A 332 16.08 15.33 22.15
N ILE A 333 16.37 14.82 23.34
CA ILE A 333 17.15 15.50 24.37
C ILE A 333 18.46 14.71 24.53
N PRO A 334 19.61 15.30 24.15
CA PRO A 334 20.91 14.67 24.36
C PRO A 334 21.13 14.29 25.83
N GLY A 335 21.59 13.06 26.06
CA GLY A 335 21.79 12.51 27.41
C GLY A 335 20.65 11.62 27.90
N ASN A 336 19.44 11.74 27.35
CA ASN A 336 18.34 10.82 27.66
C ASN A 336 18.54 9.48 26.93
N GLU A 337 18.10 8.40 27.59
CA GLU A 337 17.98 7.09 26.95
C GLU A 337 16.58 6.93 26.33
N TYR A 338 16.55 6.50 25.07
CA TYR A 338 15.31 6.29 24.34
C TYR A 338 15.19 4.83 23.89
N TYR A 339 13.96 4.30 23.94
CA TYR A 339 13.61 2.98 23.48
C TYR A 339 12.40 3.01 22.55
N LEU A 340 12.47 2.21 21.49
CA LEU A 340 11.38 1.90 20.59
C LEU A 340 10.67 0.63 21.08
N TYR A 341 9.41 0.71 21.50
CA TYR A 341 8.60 -0.43 21.93
C TYR A 341 7.68 -0.91 20.81
N LEU A 342 7.54 -2.23 20.67
CA LEU A 342 6.83 -2.91 19.57
C LEU A 342 6.07 -4.15 20.08
N GLY A 343 5.16 -4.69 19.27
CA GLY A 343 4.57 -6.01 19.49
C GLY A 343 3.32 -6.04 20.36
N ASN A 344 2.64 -4.90 20.55
CA ASN A 344 1.36 -4.86 21.25
C ASN A 344 0.19 -4.93 20.26
N LEU A 345 -0.35 -6.12 20.03
CA LEU A 345 -1.45 -6.34 19.08
C LEU A 345 -2.74 -5.56 19.43
N LYS A 346 -2.95 -5.23 20.71
CA LYS A 346 -4.12 -4.48 21.20
C LYS A 346 -3.90 -2.95 21.16
N ALA A 347 -2.71 -2.48 20.79
CA ALA A 347 -2.42 -1.06 20.71
C ALA A 347 -3.12 -0.38 19.53
N HIS A 348 -3.53 0.86 19.77
CA HIS A 348 -4.09 1.77 18.79
C HIS A 348 -3.03 2.79 18.34
N ARG A 349 -3.23 3.35 17.14
CA ARG A 349 -2.38 4.42 16.62
C ARG A 349 -2.47 5.63 17.55
N PRO A 350 -1.34 6.13 18.08
CA PRO A 350 -1.37 7.29 18.95
C PRO A 350 -1.65 8.56 18.15
N GLN A 351 -2.22 9.56 18.80
CA GLN A 351 -2.49 10.88 18.23
C GLN A 351 -1.79 11.93 19.08
N TYR A 352 -0.89 12.70 18.48
CA TYR A 352 -0.12 13.73 19.16
C TYR A 352 -0.18 15.04 18.39
N ASP A 353 0.04 16.16 19.09
CA ASP A 353 0.08 17.47 18.44
C ASP A 353 1.28 17.64 17.48
N ILE A 354 2.36 16.87 17.65
CA ILE A 354 3.51 16.87 16.73
C ILE A 354 3.10 16.53 15.28
N GLU A 355 2.02 15.77 15.06
CA GLU A 355 1.51 15.49 13.70
C GLU A 355 1.07 16.76 12.97
N LYS A 356 0.57 17.77 13.69
CA LYS A 356 0.15 19.06 13.12
C LYS A 356 1.31 20.03 12.97
N ILE A 357 2.33 19.88 13.81
CA ILE A 357 3.49 20.79 13.89
C ILE A 357 4.59 20.35 12.92
N SER A 358 4.68 19.06 12.59
CA SER A 358 5.76 18.50 11.77
C SER A 358 5.90 19.13 10.38
N GLN A 359 4.82 19.70 9.84
CA GLN A 359 4.86 20.44 8.56
C GLN A 359 5.72 21.71 8.61
N TYR A 360 5.98 22.25 9.80
CA TYR A 360 6.82 23.44 10.03
C TYR A 360 8.27 23.07 10.39
N VAL A 361 8.59 21.78 10.43
CA VAL A 361 9.91 21.27 10.78
C VAL A 361 10.65 20.91 9.49
N ASP A 362 11.77 21.58 9.22
CA ASP A 362 12.63 21.22 8.09
C ASP A 362 13.45 19.96 8.42
N THR A 363 12.91 18.82 8.00
CA THR A 363 13.53 17.51 8.24
C THR A 363 14.85 17.28 7.49
N SER A 364 15.23 18.12 6.54
CA SER A 364 16.45 17.94 5.74
C SER A 364 17.74 18.29 6.49
N THR A 365 17.61 19.04 7.60
CA THR A 365 18.73 19.53 8.41
C THR A 365 18.82 18.86 9.79
N LEU A 366 17.90 17.94 10.09
CA LEU A 366 17.82 17.29 11.39
C LEU A 366 18.83 16.16 11.56
N ASP A 367 19.23 15.96 12.80
CA ASP A 367 20.13 14.88 13.18
C ASP A 367 19.45 13.51 13.05
N GLN A 368 20.21 12.53 12.53
CA GLN A 368 19.73 11.16 12.34
C GLN A 368 20.14 10.29 13.53
N VAL A 369 19.18 9.50 14.03
CA VAL A 369 19.41 8.47 15.05
C VAL A 369 19.25 7.08 14.43
N GLY A 370 19.94 6.10 15.01
CA GLY A 370 19.80 4.70 14.66
C GLY A 370 18.88 3.96 15.61
N ALA A 371 18.44 2.76 15.24
CA ALA A 371 17.90 1.79 16.18
C ALA A 371 18.86 0.60 16.29
N GLY A 372 19.12 0.17 17.52
CA GLY A 372 19.80 -1.08 17.80
C GLY A 372 18.95 -2.30 17.46
N PRO A 373 19.46 -3.51 17.70
CA PRO A 373 18.72 -4.74 17.43
C PRO A 373 17.43 -4.80 18.26
N VAL A 374 16.39 -5.40 17.68
CA VAL A 374 15.14 -5.65 18.40
C VAL A 374 15.34 -6.81 19.36
N VAL A 375 15.07 -6.59 20.65
CA VAL A 375 15.19 -7.60 21.70
C VAL A 375 13.88 -7.76 22.45
N LYS A 376 13.71 -8.90 23.12
CA LYS A 376 12.57 -9.11 24.01
C LYS A 376 12.60 -8.09 25.14
N ASN A 377 11.47 -7.45 25.43
CA ASN A 377 11.32 -6.52 26.53
C ASN A 377 11.35 -7.29 27.86
N PRO A 378 12.31 -7.02 28.77
CA PRO A 378 12.37 -7.68 30.08
C PRO A 378 11.14 -7.44 30.95
N GLY A 379 10.44 -6.33 30.74
CA GLY A 379 9.22 -5.98 31.48
C GLY A 379 7.95 -6.62 30.93
N TYR A 380 8.02 -7.37 29.83
CA TYR A 380 6.83 -7.94 29.18
C TYR A 380 6.11 -8.96 30.06
N VAL A 381 4.77 -8.84 30.14
CA VAL A 381 3.88 -9.78 30.80
C VAL A 381 2.87 -10.26 29.76
N ALA A 382 2.95 -11.54 29.42
CA ALA A 382 2.02 -12.14 28.47
C ALA A 382 0.56 -11.97 28.94
N PRO A 383 -0.35 -11.51 28.07
CA PRO A 383 -1.76 -11.38 28.45
C PRO A 383 -2.30 -12.74 28.85
N LYS A 384 -3.05 -12.78 29.96
CA LYS A 384 -3.74 -14.01 30.37
C LYS A 384 -4.69 -14.41 29.24
N PRO A 385 -4.72 -15.69 28.82
CA PRO A 385 -5.66 -16.13 27.81
C PRO A 385 -7.08 -15.73 28.24
N GLU A 386 -7.80 -15.04 27.35
CA GLU A 386 -9.17 -14.64 27.63
C GLU A 386 -9.96 -15.89 28.00
N LYS A 387 -10.61 -15.85 29.18
CA LYS A 387 -11.44 -16.97 29.61
C LYS A 387 -12.65 -17.00 28.70
N VAL A 388 -12.58 -17.80 27.63
CA VAL A 388 -13.72 -18.14 26.76
C VAL A 388 -14.96 -18.37 27.63
N PRO A 389 -16.12 -17.75 27.35
CA PRO A 389 -17.32 -17.95 28.16
C PRO A 389 -17.67 -19.44 28.30
N LEU A 390 -18.23 -19.84 29.44
CA LEU A 390 -18.59 -21.24 29.71
C LEU A 390 -19.45 -21.87 28.61
N ALA A 391 -20.28 -21.06 27.93
CA ALA A 391 -21.12 -21.48 26.82
C ALA A 391 -20.33 -21.93 25.57
N GLU A 392 -19.16 -21.33 25.33
CA GLU A 392 -18.27 -21.71 24.22
C GLU A 392 -17.23 -22.76 24.63
N ARG A 393 -16.98 -22.92 25.93
CA ARG A 393 -16.04 -23.93 26.47
C ARG A 393 -16.58 -25.35 26.45
N SER A 394 -17.90 -25.52 26.52
CA SER A 394 -18.54 -26.83 26.59
C SER A 394 -19.61 -26.96 25.50
N PRO A 395 -19.50 -27.94 24.58
CA PRO A 395 -20.47 -28.13 23.51
C PRO A 395 -21.86 -28.49 24.03
N TYR A 396 -22.01 -28.76 25.33
CA TYR A 396 -23.27 -29.17 25.96
C TYR A 396 -24.04 -28.02 26.61
N VAL A 397 -23.41 -26.87 26.93
CA VAL A 397 -24.09 -25.79 27.66
C VAL A 397 -25.24 -25.20 26.83
N LEU A 398 -25.00 -24.90 25.56
CA LEU A 398 -26.03 -24.38 24.66
C LEU A 398 -27.18 -25.39 24.44
N PRO A 399 -26.93 -26.67 24.11
CA PRO A 399 -27.99 -27.68 24.02
C PRO A 399 -28.78 -27.88 25.33
N VAL A 400 -28.13 -27.84 26.49
CA VAL A 400 -28.80 -28.03 27.78
C VAL A 400 -29.70 -26.84 28.11
N VAL A 401 -29.23 -25.61 27.90
CA VAL A 401 -30.05 -24.41 28.08
C VAL A 401 -31.23 -24.41 27.11
N LEU A 402 -31.00 -24.75 25.84
CA LEU A 402 -32.06 -24.87 24.84
C LEU A 402 -33.08 -25.95 25.22
N GLY A 403 -32.62 -27.12 25.66
CA GLY A 403 -33.48 -28.21 26.13
C GLY A 403 -34.33 -27.80 27.32
N ALA A 404 -33.76 -27.10 28.31
CA ALA A 404 -34.49 -26.57 29.46
C ALA A 404 -35.57 -25.56 29.04
N VAL A 405 -35.27 -24.67 28.09
CA VAL A 405 -36.25 -23.71 27.54
C VAL A 405 -37.38 -24.44 26.80
N ILE A 406 -37.07 -25.46 26.01
CA ILE A 406 -38.08 -26.28 25.30
C ILE A 406 -39.02 -26.98 26.30
N VAL A 407 -38.46 -27.60 27.34
CA VAL A 407 -39.24 -28.27 28.39
C VAL A 407 -40.15 -27.27 29.12
N LEU A 408 -39.62 -26.08 29.45
CA LEU A 408 -40.40 -25.02 30.09
C LEU A 408 -41.57 -24.55 29.19
N LEU A 409 -41.32 -24.35 27.89
CA LEU A 409 -42.35 -23.95 26.93
C LEU A 409 -43.41 -25.05 26.75
N ALA A 410 -43.00 -26.31 26.62
CA ALA A 410 -43.90 -27.45 26.54
C ALA A 410 -44.79 -27.56 27.79
N PHE A 411 -44.20 -27.36 28.98
CA PHE A 411 -44.92 -27.33 30.23
C PHE A 411 -45.94 -26.18 30.30
N LEU A 412 -45.56 -24.97 29.89
CA LEU A 412 -46.46 -23.81 29.84
C LEU A 412 -47.62 -24.03 28.88
N LEU A 413 -47.35 -24.59 27.69
CA LEU A 413 -48.38 -24.94 26.70
C LEU A 413 -49.33 -26.02 27.23
N LEU A 414 -48.81 -27.07 27.87
CA LEU A 414 -49.62 -28.12 28.49
C LEU A 414 -50.53 -27.54 29.58
N ARG A 415 -49.99 -26.66 30.44
CA ARG A 415 -50.76 -25.99 31.50
C ARG A 415 -51.88 -25.13 30.91
N LEU A 416 -51.62 -24.43 29.81
CA LEU A 416 -52.60 -23.58 29.13
C LEU A 416 -53.70 -24.41 28.46
N PHE A 417 -53.33 -25.52 27.82
CA PHE A 417 -54.28 -26.48 27.25
C PHE A 417 -55.18 -27.12 28.31
N LEU A 418 -54.61 -27.57 29.43
CA LEU A 418 -55.38 -28.14 30.55
C LEU A 418 -56.36 -27.11 31.13
N LYS A 419 -55.95 -25.84 31.24
CA LYS A 419 -56.81 -24.76 31.75
C LYS A 419 -57.98 -24.45 30.80
N MET A 420 -57.78 -24.52 29.48
CA MET A 420 -58.85 -24.35 28.48
C MET A 420 -59.85 -25.51 28.49
N ARG A 421 -59.40 -26.73 28.78
CA ARG A 421 -60.27 -27.93 28.80
C ARG A 421 -61.25 -27.95 29.98
N THR A 422 -60.92 -27.27 31.08
CA THR A 422 -61.79 -27.08 32.25
C THR A 422 -62.76 -25.89 32.14
N GLY A 423 -62.70 -25.10 31.07
CA GLY A 423 -63.66 -24.02 30.80
C GLY A 423 -64.81 -24.50 29.93
N SER A 424 -65.79 -25.19 30.54
CA SER A 424 -67.00 -25.70 29.90
C SER A 424 -67.92 -24.59 29.37
N ILE A 425 -68.46 -24.84 28.18
CA ILE A 425 -69.51 -24.11 27.46
C ILE A 425 -70.74 -23.90 28.39
N PRO A 426 -71.31 -22.68 28.51
CA PRO A 426 -72.60 -22.49 29.17
C PRO A 426 -73.73 -23.07 28.31
N PRO A 427 -74.75 -23.72 28.91
CA PRO A 427 -75.84 -24.32 28.15
C PRO A 427 -76.70 -23.24 27.49
N ALA A 428 -77.12 -23.50 26.26
CA ALA A 428 -78.07 -22.68 25.53
C ALA A 428 -79.43 -22.68 26.25
N GLN A 429 -79.97 -21.49 26.52
CA GLN A 429 -81.38 -21.33 26.91
C GLN A 429 -82.18 -20.92 25.67
N SER A 430 -83.19 -21.74 25.37
CA SER A 430 -84.36 -21.45 24.55
C SER A 430 -85.36 -20.58 25.30
#